data_AF-A0A929TE21-F1
#
_entry.id   AF-A0A929TE21-F1
#
_cell.length_a   1.000
_cell.length_b   1.000
_cell.length_c   1.000
_cell.angle_alpha   90.00
_cell.angle_beta   90.00
_cell.angle_gamma   90.00
#
_symmetry.space_group_name_H-M   'P 1'
#
loop_
_entity.id
_entity.type
_entity.pdbx_description
1 polymer ?
#
loop_
_entity_poly.entity_id
_entity_poly.type
_entity_poly.pdbx_seq_one_letter_code
_entity_poly.pdbx_strand_id
1 'polypeptide(L)' 'EVKEPPKEIVTAQIPGIEVMDLDDAVKAVWKIGIYAESGMGCTGPIIRVSPANLEKAQEELKKAGYIG' A
#
# COMPACT_ATOMS: atom_id res chain seq x y z
N GLU A 1 -14.05 -0.17 -10.76
CA GLU A 1 -13.95 0.42 -9.41
C GLU A 1 -13.42 -0.64 -8.45
N VAL A 2 -12.46 -0.28 -7.58
CA VAL A 2 -12.01 -1.16 -6.51
C VAL A 2 -12.76 -0.74 -5.26
N LYS A 3 -13.51 -1.67 -4.65
CA LYS A 3 -14.25 -1.39 -3.42
C LYS A 3 -13.25 -1.28 -2.28
N GLU A 4 -13.31 -0.18 -1.53
CA GLU A 4 -12.48 0.01 -0.34
C GLU A 4 -12.70 -1.17 0.63
N PRO A 5 -11.63 -1.90 1.01
CA PRO A 5 -11.70 -2.98 1.97
C PRO A 5 -12.15 -2.47 3.35
N PRO A 6 -12.64 -3.34 4.25
CA PRO A 6 -12.93 -2.92 5.61
C PRO A 6 -11.70 -2.31 6.28
N LYS A 7 -11.90 -1.14 6.88
CA LYS A 7 -10.82 -0.37 7.52
C LYS A 7 -10.08 -1.23 8.55
N GLU A 8 -8.76 -1.27 8.43
CA GLU A 8 -7.89 -2.04 9.32
C GLU A 8 -6.85 -1.13 9.99
N ILE A 9 -6.29 -1.58 11.11
CA ILE A 9 -5.23 -0.85 11.80
C ILE A 9 -3.95 -0.96 10.96
N VAL A 10 -3.61 0.14 10.29
CA VAL A 10 -2.42 0.23 9.44
C VAL A 10 -1.23 0.81 10.22
N THR A 11 -0.49 -0.05 10.90
CA THR A 11 0.72 0.33 11.65
C THR A 11 2.01 0.09 10.88
N ALA A 12 1.99 -0.79 9.88
CA ALA A 12 3.14 -1.05 9.03
C ALA A 12 3.20 -0.04 7.88
N GLN A 13 4.42 0.33 7.47
CA GLN A 13 4.67 1.34 6.45
C GLN A 13 5.59 0.76 5.38
N ILE A 14 5.22 0.94 4.13
CA ILE A 14 5.96 0.50 2.95
C ILE A 14 6.47 1.78 2.26
N PRO A 15 7.75 2.14 2.45
CA PRO A 15 8.36 3.25 1.74
C PRO A 15 8.78 2.85 0.32
N GLY A 16 9.14 3.85 -0.48
CA GLY A 16 9.69 3.65 -1.84
C GLY A 16 8.65 3.66 -2.94
N ILE A 17 7.48 4.25 -2.68
CA ILE A 17 6.41 4.45 -3.67
C ILE A 17 6.58 5.85 -4.25
N GLU A 18 6.41 5.99 -5.56
CA GLU A 18 6.39 7.30 -6.20
C GLU A 18 5.09 8.06 -5.89
N VAL A 19 5.17 9.38 -5.70
CA VAL A 19 3.98 10.18 -5.31
C VAL A 19 2.88 10.12 -6.37
N MET A 20 3.26 9.95 -7.64
CA MET A 20 2.33 9.84 -8.77
C MET A 20 1.59 8.50 -8.76
N ASP A 21 2.19 7.45 -8.19
CA ASP A 21 1.66 6.09 -8.17
C ASP A 21 0.99 5.72 -6.84
N LEU A 22 1.00 6.60 -5.83
CA LEU A 22 0.41 6.34 -4.51
C LEU A 22 -1.04 5.83 -4.59
N ASP A 23 -1.86 6.47 -5.40
CA ASP A 23 -3.29 6.13 -5.52
C ASP A 23 -3.50 4.76 -6.19
N ASP A 24 -2.69 4.47 -7.22
CA ASP A 24 -2.74 3.18 -7.92
C ASP A 24 -2.14 2.05 -7.09
N ALA A 25 -1.09 2.32 -6.30
CA ALA A 25 -0.51 1.41 -5.34
C ALA A 25 -1.52 1.02 -4.24
N VAL A 26 -2.24 2.00 -3.66
CA VAL A 26 -3.34 1.73 -2.71
C VAL A 26 -4.38 0.83 -3.36
N LYS A 27 -4.83 1.17 -4.58
CA LYS A 27 -5.83 0.38 -5.32
C LYS A 27 -5.34 -1.03 -5.65
N ALA A 28 -4.06 -1.23 -5.95
CA ALA A 28 -3.48 -2.56 -6.20
C ALA A 28 -3.60 -3.45 -4.96
N VAL A 29 -3.29 -2.90 -3.78
CA VAL A 29 -3.45 -3.61 -2.51
C VAL A 29 -4.93 -3.85 -2.18
N TRP A 30 -5.82 -2.90 -2.49
CA TRP A 30 -7.26 -3.10 -2.32
C TRP A 30 -7.84 -4.20 -3.23
N LYS A 31 -7.28 -4.40 -4.44
CA LYS A 31 -7.73 -5.47 -5.36
C LYS A 31 -7.53 -6.87 -4.80
N ILE A 32 -6.53 -7.06 -3.94
CA ILE A 32 -6.29 -8.33 -3.25
C ILE A 32 -7.05 -8.42 -1.91
N GLY A 33 -7.91 -7.44 -1.62
CA GLY A 33 -8.75 -7.41 -0.42
C GLY A 33 -8.04 -6.90 0.84
N ILE A 34 -6.90 -6.24 0.70
CA ILE A 34 -6.11 -5.73 1.83
C ILE A 34 -6.35 -4.22 1.96
N TYR A 35 -6.67 -3.76 3.17
CA TYR A 35 -6.81 -2.35 3.44
C TYR A 35 -5.44 -1.66 3.47
N ALA A 36 -5.34 -0.56 2.72
CA ALA A 36 -4.13 0.24 2.59
C ALA A 36 -4.47 1.73 2.58
N GLU A 37 -3.60 2.55 3.16
CA GLU A 37 -3.71 4.02 3.14
C GLU A 37 -2.43 4.63 2.58
N SER A 38 -2.56 5.68 1.75
CA SER A 38 -1.42 6.48 1.35
C SER A 38 -1.00 7.45 2.46
N GLY A 39 0.29 7.76 2.53
CA GLY A 39 0.81 8.74 3.46
C GLY A 39 2.15 9.33 3.02
N MET A 40 2.65 10.28 3.80
CA MET A 40 4.03 10.78 3.69
C MET A 40 4.77 10.44 4.98
N GLY A 41 5.84 9.66 4.84
CA GLY A 41 6.81 9.41 5.89
C GLY A 41 7.96 10.41 5.85
N CYS A 42 8.92 10.26 6.75
CA CYS A 42 10.09 11.14 6.86
C CYS A 42 10.97 11.12 5.59
N THR A 43 10.90 10.05 4.81
CA THR A 43 11.72 9.80 3.61
C THR A 43 10.93 9.88 2.30
N GLY A 44 9.67 10.36 2.32
CA GLY A 44 8.84 10.50 1.13
C GLY A 44 7.51 9.73 1.21
N PRO A 45 6.88 9.45 0.05
CA PRO A 45 5.60 8.77 -0.02
C PRO A 45 5.67 7.34 0.51
N ILE A 46 4.66 6.94 1.29
CA ILE A 46 4.56 5.62 1.90
C ILE A 46 3.15 5.05 1.73
N ILE A 47 3.03 3.74 1.68
CA ILE A 47 1.76 3.02 1.84
C ILE A 47 1.71 2.41 3.23
N ARG A 48 0.61 2.61 3.95
CA ARG A 48 0.36 2.02 5.26
C ARG A 48 -0.56 0.83 5.12
N VAL A 49 -0.19 -0.29 5.74
CA VAL A 49 -0.98 -1.53 5.77
C VAL A 49 -0.92 -2.16 7.15
N SER A 50 -1.78 -3.14 7.40
CA SER A 50 -1.66 -3.95 8.60
C SER A 50 -0.40 -4.81 8.58
N PRO A 51 0.26 -5.02 9.73
CA PRO A 51 1.43 -5.91 9.83
C PRO A 51 1.16 -7.32 9.31
N ALA A 52 -0.05 -7.85 9.49
CA ALA A 52 -0.44 -9.18 9.00
C ALA A 52 -0.47 -9.27 7.46
N ASN A 53 -0.64 -8.13 6.81
CA ASN A 53 -0.78 -7.99 5.38
C ASN A 53 0.44 -7.34 4.71
N LEU A 54 1.45 -6.94 5.51
CA LEU A 54 2.65 -6.25 5.05
C LEU A 54 3.37 -7.04 3.96
N GLU A 55 3.62 -8.33 4.20
CA GLU A 55 4.35 -9.19 3.27
C GLU A 55 3.61 -9.32 1.93
N LYS A 56 2.30 -9.59 1.97
CA LYS A 56 1.44 -9.68 0.77
C LYS A 56 1.35 -8.38 0.01
N ALA A 57 1.18 -7.26 0.72
CA ALA A 57 1.12 -5.93 0.11
C ALA A 57 2.46 -5.56 -0.53
N GLN A 58 3.58 -5.83 0.13
CA GLN A 58 4.91 -5.61 -0.44
C GLN A 58 5.13 -6.46 -1.69
N GLU A 59 4.77 -7.75 -1.66
CA GLU A 59 4.87 -8.62 -2.83
C GLU A 59 4.02 -8.10 -4.00
N GLU A 60 2.78 -7.68 -3.75
CA GLU A 60 1.89 -7.14 -4.78
C GLU A 60 2.42 -5.83 -5.35
N LEU A 61 2.87 -4.91 -4.49
CA LEU A 61 3.45 -3.63 -4.91
C LEU A 61 4.76 -3.83 -5.70
N LYS A 62 5.58 -4.82 -5.32
CA LYS A 62 6.81 -5.17 -6.04
C LYS A 62 6.51 -5.82 -7.39
N LYS A 63 5.52 -6.72 -7.46
CA LYS A 63 5.04 -7.33 -8.71
C LYS A 63 4.46 -6.29 -9.66
N ALA A 64 3.74 -5.30 -9.12
CA ALA A 64 3.20 -4.19 -9.88
C ALA A 64 4.25 -3.15 -10.29
N GLY A 65 5.47 -3.22 -9.74
CA GLY A 65 6.58 -2.34 -10.08
C GLY A 65 6.57 -0.99 -9.35
N TYR A 66 5.77 -0.85 -8.30
CA TYR A 66 5.70 0.38 -7.50
C TYR A 66 6.85 0.52 -6.49
N ILE A 67 7.44 -0.60 -6.07
CA ILE A 67 8.57 -0.64 -5.15
C ILE A 67 9.64 -1.63 -5.67
N GLY A 68 10.92 -1.29 -5.47
CA GLY A 68 12.08 -2.06 -5.92
C GLY A 68 12.82 -2.77 -4.80
#